data_AF-A0A7Y4WUY2-F1
#
_entry.id   AF-A0A7Y4WUY2-F1
#
_cell.length_a   1.000
_cell.length_b   1.000
_cell.length_c   1.000
_cell.angle_alpha   90.00
_cell.angle_beta   90.00
_cell.angle_gamma   90.00
#
_symmetry.space_group_name_H-M   'P 1'
#
loop_
_entity.id
_entity.type
_entity.pdbx_description
1 polymer ?
#
loop_
_entity_poly.entity_id
_entity_poly.type
_entity_poly.pdbx_seq_one_letter_code
_entity_poly.pdbx_strand_id
1 'polypeptide(L)'
;MCVGDADRRVAGRSILGAQSTAMSLGSTPGSGRFRSALVVVGLTLAVASTYVVIELLAIGSMTWMLGRPDVMGTLLLSEATRSSTTCDAGPVGRTPPSAVTPLAARQASWQLGLRLGMDAVGRQYTDPTSDALLEGVRGMRDIATLLAVPAPEVFVPQQLANANTEFVAFVEADASRTGQQVAALHGTEACTLYKLGAFWGYASLVRPALAGSRAIFAAELQHYASRTSLPASLWAPMLAASSADASQEAIARETVGITMQLNDALLQGDDGAP
;
A
#
# COMPACT_ATOMS: atom_id res chain seq x y z
N MET A 1 -2.36 -47.85 8.08
CA MET A 1 -2.00 -46.43 8.25
C MET A 1 -2.95 -45.85 9.28
N CYS A 2 -2.40 -45.48 10.43
CA CYS A 2 -3.15 -45.21 11.64
C CYS A 2 -3.68 -43.78 11.66
N VAL A 3 -4.99 -43.65 11.88
CA VAL A 3 -5.71 -42.40 12.15
C VAL A 3 -5.47 -42.05 13.61
N GLY A 4 -4.76 -40.94 13.85
CA GLY A 4 -4.47 -40.43 15.19
C GLY A 4 -5.42 -39.29 15.52
N ASP A 5 -6.49 -39.64 16.21
CA ASP A 5 -7.46 -38.75 16.85
C ASP A 5 -6.81 -38.11 18.09
N ALA A 6 -6.81 -36.78 18.19
CA ALA A 6 -6.22 -36.05 19.32
C ALA A 6 -7.25 -35.09 19.92
N ASP A 7 -8.12 -35.68 20.73
CA ASP A 7 -9.00 -35.04 21.71
C ASP A 7 -8.16 -34.22 22.70
N ARG A 8 -8.24 -32.88 22.64
CA ARG A 8 -7.66 -31.98 23.65
C ARG A 8 -8.76 -31.17 24.32
N ARG A 9 -9.38 -31.81 25.31
CA ARG A 9 -10.14 -31.17 26.39
C ARG A 9 -9.21 -30.28 27.19
N VAL A 10 -9.43 -28.96 27.16
CA VAL A 10 -8.83 -28.05 28.14
C VAL A 10 -9.80 -27.93 29.30
N ALA A 11 -9.37 -28.50 30.42
CA ALA A 11 -10.06 -28.48 31.70
C ALA A 11 -10.22 -27.05 32.22
N GLY A 12 -11.43 -26.73 32.65
CA GLY A 12 -11.74 -25.54 33.43
C GLY A 12 -10.98 -25.55 34.74
N ARG A 13 -10.30 -24.43 35.03
CA ARG A 13 -9.70 -24.15 36.33
C ARG A 13 -10.38 -22.93 36.91
N SER A 14 -11.46 -23.18 37.64
CA SER A 14 -12.04 -22.22 38.57
C SER A 14 -11.02 -21.92 39.66
N ILE A 15 -10.44 -20.71 39.64
CA ILE A 15 -9.68 -20.18 40.76
C ILE A 15 -10.64 -19.38 41.62
N LEU A 16 -11.05 -20.03 42.71
CA LEU A 16 -11.68 -19.44 43.88
C LEU A 16 -10.75 -18.42 44.56
N GLY A 17 -11.33 -17.31 45.01
CA GLY A 17 -11.01 -16.78 46.33
C GLY A 17 -9.96 -15.68 46.43
N ALA A 18 -10.22 -14.50 45.85
CA ALA A 18 -9.68 -13.26 46.41
C ALA A 18 -10.76 -12.63 47.30
N GLN A 19 -10.54 -12.72 48.61
CA GLN A 19 -11.38 -12.13 49.64
C GLN A 19 -11.40 -10.61 49.47
N SER A 20 -12.56 -10.07 49.13
CA SER A 20 -12.81 -8.63 49.17
C SER A 20 -13.31 -8.28 50.57
N THR A 21 -12.40 -7.85 51.44
CA THR A 21 -12.73 -7.29 52.76
C THR A 21 -13.40 -5.93 52.53
N ALA A 22 -14.72 -5.95 52.38
CA ALA A 22 -15.54 -4.76 52.33
C ALA A 22 -15.53 -4.07 53.71
N MET A 23 -14.77 -3.00 53.85
CA MET A 23 -15.01 -2.02 54.92
C MET A 23 -16.34 -1.34 54.62
N SER A 24 -17.35 -1.73 55.39
CA SER A 24 -18.66 -1.09 55.46
C SER A 24 -18.51 0.32 56.03
N LEU A 25 -18.44 1.32 55.14
CA LEU A 25 -18.66 2.71 55.48
C LEU A 25 -20.17 2.94 55.55
N GLY A 26 -20.67 3.12 56.78
CA GLY A 26 -22.05 3.51 57.04
C GLY A 26 -22.41 4.76 56.23
N SER A 27 -23.43 4.62 55.38
CA SER A 27 -24.01 5.72 54.62
C SER A 27 -25.36 6.10 55.21
N THR A 28 -25.45 7.34 55.65
CA THR A 28 -26.69 8.06 55.93
C THR A 28 -27.58 8.12 54.67
N PRO A 29 -28.90 8.00 54.81
CA PRO A 29 -29.82 7.88 53.68
C PRO A 29 -30.12 9.26 53.08
N GLY A 30 -30.08 9.37 51.75
CA GLY A 30 -30.81 10.40 51.00
C GLY A 30 -30.04 11.13 49.90
N SER A 31 -28.91 11.76 50.23
CA SER A 31 -28.24 12.71 49.30
C SER A 31 -26.91 12.23 48.70
N GLY A 32 -26.29 11.20 49.30
CA GLY A 32 -24.98 10.70 48.86
C GLY A 32 -25.01 9.86 47.58
N ARG A 33 -26.10 9.13 47.31
CA ARG A 33 -26.20 8.23 46.15
C ARG A 33 -26.26 8.98 44.81
N PHE A 34 -26.96 10.11 44.78
CA PHE A 34 -27.04 10.96 43.60
C PHE A 34 -25.70 11.61 43.28
N ARG A 35 -24.98 12.06 44.31
CA ARG A 35 -23.62 12.61 44.18
C ARG A 35 -22.64 11.56 43.65
N SER A 36 -22.69 10.34 44.16
CA SER A 36 -21.85 9.24 43.66
C SER A 36 -22.17 8.88 42.20
N ALA A 37 -23.45 8.84 41.82
CA ALA A 37 -23.84 8.57 40.43
C ALA A 37 -23.33 9.64 39.45
N LEU A 38 -23.41 10.92 39.82
CA LEU A 38 -22.87 12.01 39.01
C LEU A 38 -21.35 11.94 38.84
N VAL A 39 -20.62 11.51 39.88
CA VAL A 39 -19.17 11.31 39.80
C VAL A 39 -18.81 10.20 38.81
N VAL A 40 -19.54 9.08 38.83
CA VAL A 40 -19.32 7.98 37.87
C VAL A 40 -19.63 8.44 36.44
N VAL A 41 -20.76 9.11 36.21
CA VAL A 41 -21.11 9.63 34.87
C VAL A 41 -20.06 10.64 34.38
N GLY A 42 -19.60 11.55 35.24
CA GLY A 42 -18.54 12.50 34.92
C GLY A 42 -17.23 11.83 34.55
N LEU A 43 -16.80 10.80 35.30
CA LEU A 43 -15.62 9.99 34.97
C LEU A 43 -15.77 9.26 33.63
N THR A 44 -16.93 8.66 33.39
CA THR A 44 -17.18 7.92 32.14
C THR A 44 -17.16 8.86 30.93
N LEU A 45 -17.77 10.04 31.05
CA LEU A 45 -17.73 11.08 30.01
C LEU A 45 -16.32 11.64 29.82
N ALA A 46 -15.56 11.84 30.90
CA ALA A 46 -14.17 12.28 30.82
C ALA A 46 -13.32 11.27 30.03
N VAL A 47 -13.44 9.98 30.35
CA VAL A 47 -12.74 8.90 29.62
C VAL A 47 -13.18 8.85 28.15
N ALA A 48 -14.48 8.91 27.86
CA ALA A 48 -14.97 8.93 26.48
C ALA A 48 -14.45 10.17 25.72
N SER A 49 -14.42 11.34 26.35
CA SER A 49 -13.92 12.57 25.74
C SER A 49 -12.42 12.52 25.48
N THR A 50 -11.62 11.89 26.33
CA THR A 50 -10.19 11.71 26.06
C THR A 50 -9.95 10.76 24.90
N TYR A 51 -10.75 9.70 24.72
CA TYR A 51 -10.67 8.87 23.52
C TYR A 51 -10.95 9.67 22.25
N VAL A 52 -12.01 10.49 22.24
CA VAL A 52 -12.35 11.35 21.09
C VAL A 52 -11.25 12.38 20.81
N VAL A 53 -10.70 13.01 21.86
CA VAL A 53 -9.62 13.99 21.71
C VAL A 53 -8.35 13.31 21.20
N ILE A 54 -7.99 12.13 21.71
CA ILE A 54 -6.83 11.36 21.24
C ILE A 54 -7.03 10.94 19.79
N GLU A 55 -8.23 10.51 19.40
CA GLU A 55 -8.53 10.14 18.02
C GLU A 55 -8.42 11.35 17.07
N LEU A 56 -8.98 12.50 17.45
CA LEU A 56 -8.84 13.75 16.70
C LEU A 56 -7.39 14.24 16.64
N LEU A 57 -6.63 14.09 17.72
CA LEU A 57 -5.20 14.41 17.75
C LEU A 57 -4.38 13.43 16.92
N ALA A 58 -4.71 12.14 16.92
CA ALA A 58 -4.04 11.12 16.11
C ALA A 58 -4.29 11.39 14.62
N ILE A 59 -5.54 11.67 14.24
CA ILE A 59 -5.90 12.05 12.87
C ILE A 59 -5.19 13.35 12.50
N GLY A 60 -5.27 14.40 13.33
CA GLY A 60 -4.68 15.71 13.07
C GLY A 60 -3.15 15.71 13.03
N SER A 61 -2.49 15.02 13.96
CA SER A 61 -1.03 14.90 14.02
C SER A 61 -0.49 14.07 12.86
N MET A 62 -1.19 13.01 12.41
CA MET A 62 -0.84 12.32 11.18
C MET A 62 -0.99 13.23 9.96
N THR A 63 -1.98 14.14 9.90
CA THR A 63 -2.08 15.15 8.82
C THR A 63 -0.91 16.11 8.80
N TRP A 64 -0.51 16.61 9.96
CA TRP A 64 0.61 17.53 10.08
C TRP A 64 1.96 16.85 9.82
N MET A 65 2.19 15.65 10.37
CA MET A 65 3.41 14.87 10.16
C MET A 65 3.59 14.45 8.70
N LEU A 66 2.51 14.09 8.01
CA LEU A 66 2.55 13.67 6.60
C LEU A 66 2.59 14.85 5.62
N GLY A 67 2.27 16.07 6.08
CA GLY A 67 2.53 17.30 5.33
C GLY A 67 4.03 17.69 5.28
N ARG A 68 4.89 16.96 6.01
CA ARG A 68 6.35 17.06 5.97
C ARG A 68 6.96 15.78 5.40
N PRO A 69 6.83 15.57 4.08
CA PRO A 69 7.28 14.35 3.42
C PRO A 69 8.78 14.06 3.58
N ASP A 70 9.55 15.12 3.73
CA ASP A 70 10.99 15.16 4.01
C ASP A 70 11.39 14.50 5.34
N VAL A 71 10.53 14.51 6.36
CA VAL A 71 10.84 13.96 7.69
C VAL A 71 10.25 12.56 7.89
N MET A 72 9.07 12.29 7.31
CA MET A 72 8.36 11.02 7.53
C MET A 72 8.57 10.00 6.42
N GLY A 73 9.00 10.44 5.23
CA GLY A 73 9.24 9.53 4.09
C GLY A 73 10.22 8.40 4.42
N THR A 74 11.21 8.62 5.28
CA THR A 74 12.19 7.61 5.70
C THR A 74 11.78 6.78 6.93
N LEU A 75 10.87 7.31 7.75
CA LEU A 75 10.36 6.61 8.95
C LEU A 75 9.17 5.70 8.64
N LEU A 76 8.36 6.06 7.65
CA LEU A 76 7.17 5.31 7.24
C LEU A 76 7.45 4.32 6.10
N LEU A 77 8.60 4.44 5.44
CA LEU A 77 9.01 3.49 4.42
C LEU A 77 9.21 2.11 5.04
N SER A 78 8.70 1.08 4.39
CA SER A 78 8.99 -0.30 4.79
C SER A 78 10.50 -0.57 4.78
N GLU A 79 10.97 -1.47 5.66
CA GLU A 79 12.38 -1.88 5.67
C GLU A 79 12.79 -2.51 4.32
N ALA A 80 11.86 -3.23 3.68
CA ALA A 80 12.07 -3.81 2.36
C ALA A 80 12.36 -2.73 1.31
N THR A 81 11.62 -1.62 1.31
CA THR A 81 11.84 -0.50 0.37
C THR A 81 13.12 0.25 0.69
N ARG A 82 13.44 0.49 1.97
CA ARG A 82 14.68 1.21 2.35
C ARG A 82 15.94 0.45 1.97
N SER A 83 15.92 -0.87 2.15
CA SER A 83 17.06 -1.75 1.87
C SER A 83 17.09 -2.25 0.43
N SER A 84 16.07 -1.95 -0.38
CA SER A 84 16.01 -2.44 -1.75
C SER A 84 17.07 -1.79 -2.62
N THR A 85 17.93 -2.64 -3.19
CA THR A 85 18.95 -2.28 -4.19
C THR A 85 18.56 -2.73 -5.59
N THR A 86 17.31 -3.19 -5.80
CA THR A 86 16.84 -3.78 -7.07
C THR A 86 17.08 -2.84 -8.26
N CYS A 87 16.83 -1.54 -8.07
CA CYS A 87 16.99 -0.54 -9.13
C CYS A 87 18.40 0.04 -9.23
N ASP A 88 19.30 -0.29 -8.32
CA ASP A 88 20.70 0.17 -8.33
C ASP A 88 21.62 -0.77 -9.14
N ALA A 89 21.03 -1.73 -9.86
CA ALA A 89 21.78 -2.60 -10.76
C ALA A 89 22.46 -1.77 -11.85
N GLY A 90 23.79 -1.77 -11.85
CA GLY A 90 24.59 -1.13 -12.90
C GLY A 90 24.29 -1.74 -14.27
N PRO A 91 24.60 -1.03 -15.36
CA PRO A 91 24.37 -1.52 -16.71
C PRO A 91 25.10 -2.85 -16.88
N VAL A 92 24.33 -3.92 -17.06
CA VAL A 92 24.90 -5.20 -17.52
C VAL A 92 25.27 -4.93 -18.96
N GLY A 93 26.48 -5.26 -19.41
CA GLY A 93 26.99 -4.97 -20.77
C GLY A 93 26.20 -5.60 -21.95
N ARG A 94 24.94 -5.99 -21.73
CA ARG A 94 23.92 -6.24 -22.72
C ARG A 94 23.36 -4.90 -23.19
N THR A 95 23.54 -4.61 -24.46
CA THR A 95 22.81 -3.53 -25.13
C THR A 95 21.31 -3.81 -25.07
N PRO A 96 20.47 -2.82 -24.73
CA PRO A 96 19.02 -2.95 -24.87
C PRO A 96 18.67 -3.31 -26.32
N PRO A 97 17.51 -3.96 -26.54
CA PRO A 97 17.05 -4.23 -27.89
C PRO A 97 17.03 -2.94 -28.70
N SER A 98 17.66 -2.93 -29.87
CA SER A 98 17.85 -1.72 -30.71
C SER A 98 16.54 -1.03 -31.12
N ALA A 99 15.39 -1.68 -30.91
CA ALA A 99 14.06 -1.21 -31.28
C ALA A 99 13.35 -0.39 -30.19
N VAL A 100 13.83 -0.37 -28.94
CA VAL A 100 13.13 0.32 -27.84
C VAL A 100 13.84 1.62 -27.51
N THR A 101 13.16 2.75 -27.75
CA THR A 101 13.67 4.06 -27.35
C THR A 101 13.67 4.19 -25.82
N PRO A 102 14.53 5.04 -25.22
CA PRO A 102 14.52 5.27 -23.77
C PRO A 102 13.15 5.70 -23.24
N LEU A 103 12.40 6.43 -24.04
CA LEU A 103 11.05 6.86 -23.72
C LEU A 103 10.04 5.69 -23.74
N ALA A 104 10.06 4.88 -24.81
CA ALA A 104 9.22 3.70 -24.89
C ALA A 104 9.51 2.71 -23.76
N ALA A 105 10.77 2.58 -23.36
CA ALA A 105 11.17 1.77 -22.20
C ALA A 105 10.55 2.28 -20.90
N ARG A 106 10.63 3.60 -20.63
CA ARG A 106 10.02 4.22 -19.44
C ARG A 106 8.50 3.99 -19.38
N GLN A 107 7.80 4.19 -20.50
CA GLN A 107 6.35 3.94 -20.59
C GLN A 107 6.00 2.47 -20.38
N ALA A 108 6.71 1.56 -21.05
CA ALA A 108 6.48 0.13 -20.92
C ALA A 108 6.78 -0.36 -19.49
N SER A 109 7.83 0.14 -18.85
CA SER A 109 8.15 -0.20 -17.46
C SER A 109 7.07 0.27 -16.49
N TRP A 110 6.59 1.51 -16.63
CA TRP A 110 5.43 2.00 -15.87
C TRP A 110 4.21 1.09 -16.05
N GLN A 111 3.85 0.77 -17.29
CA GLN A 111 2.68 -0.05 -17.60
C GLN A 111 2.81 -1.50 -17.10
N LEU A 112 4.01 -2.07 -17.16
CA LEU A 112 4.31 -3.39 -16.61
C LEU A 112 4.06 -3.41 -15.10
N GLY A 113 4.58 -2.40 -14.40
CA GLY A 113 4.33 -2.20 -12.98
C GLY A 113 2.84 -2.04 -12.67
N LEU A 114 2.17 -1.13 -13.37
CA LEU A 114 0.74 -0.86 -13.18
C LEU A 114 -0.09 -2.14 -13.28
N ARG A 115 0.15 -2.97 -14.30
CA ARG A 115 -0.54 -4.24 -14.48
C ARG A 115 -0.22 -5.25 -13.38
N LEU A 116 1.02 -5.30 -12.89
CA LEU A 116 1.39 -6.15 -11.76
C LEU A 116 0.59 -5.79 -10.50
N GLY A 117 0.48 -4.50 -10.19
CA GLY A 117 -0.30 -4.03 -9.05
C GLY A 117 -1.79 -4.34 -9.18
N MET A 118 -2.35 -4.14 -10.38
CA MET A 118 -3.76 -4.45 -10.64
C MET A 118 -4.06 -5.96 -10.56
N ASP A 119 -3.20 -6.81 -11.14
CA ASP A 119 -3.33 -8.28 -11.07
C ASP A 119 -3.25 -8.77 -9.62
N ALA A 120 -2.33 -8.22 -8.82
CA ALA A 120 -2.18 -8.53 -7.41
C ALA A 120 -3.45 -8.29 -6.59
N VAL A 121 -4.17 -7.20 -6.86
CA VAL A 121 -5.47 -6.91 -6.22
C VAL A 121 -6.56 -7.78 -6.81
N GLY A 122 -6.60 -7.96 -8.13
CA GLY A 122 -7.58 -8.82 -8.78
C GLY A 122 -7.59 -10.24 -8.20
N ARG A 123 -6.42 -10.81 -7.89
CA ARG A 123 -6.25 -12.13 -7.25
C ARG A 123 -6.69 -12.20 -5.80
N GLN A 124 -6.74 -11.07 -5.09
CA GLN A 124 -7.25 -11.04 -3.71
C GLN A 124 -8.77 -11.16 -3.65
N TYR A 125 -9.46 -10.65 -4.68
CA TYR A 125 -10.91 -10.47 -4.66
C TYR A 125 -11.65 -11.28 -5.72
N THR A 126 -10.94 -11.90 -6.66
CA THR A 126 -11.51 -12.67 -7.79
C THR A 126 -10.96 -14.08 -7.83
N ASP A 127 -11.70 -15.01 -8.42
CA ASP A 127 -11.21 -16.34 -8.73
C ASP A 127 -9.89 -16.24 -9.55
N PRO A 128 -8.79 -16.87 -9.11
CA PRO A 128 -7.49 -16.84 -9.78
C PRO A 128 -7.52 -17.41 -11.20
N THR A 129 -8.58 -18.13 -11.58
CA THR A 129 -8.81 -18.71 -12.91
C THR A 129 -9.67 -17.85 -13.82
N SER A 130 -10.13 -16.68 -13.38
CA SER A 130 -10.94 -15.79 -14.21
C SER A 130 -10.22 -15.36 -15.49
N ASP A 131 -10.96 -15.31 -16.60
CA ASP A 131 -10.43 -14.92 -17.92
C ASP A 131 -9.76 -13.54 -17.89
N ALA A 132 -10.29 -12.61 -17.08
CA ALA A 132 -9.72 -11.28 -16.90
C ALA A 132 -8.30 -11.30 -16.32
N LEU A 133 -8.03 -12.16 -15.33
CA LEU A 133 -6.68 -12.31 -14.76
C LEU A 133 -5.74 -13.01 -15.73
N LEU A 134 -6.22 -13.99 -16.48
CA LEU A 134 -5.43 -14.66 -17.52
C LEU A 134 -5.01 -13.67 -18.63
N GLU A 135 -5.93 -12.81 -19.05
CA GLU A 135 -5.66 -11.75 -20.02
C GLU A 135 -4.72 -10.68 -19.46
N GLY A 136 -4.87 -10.32 -18.18
CA GLY A 136 -3.93 -9.46 -17.46
C GLY A 136 -2.49 -9.98 -17.51
N VAL A 137 -2.30 -11.26 -17.21
CA VAL A 137 -1.00 -11.94 -17.26
C VAL A 137 -0.42 -11.99 -18.67
N ARG A 138 -1.25 -12.23 -19.70
CA ARG A 138 -0.79 -12.17 -21.10
C ARG A 138 -0.27 -10.78 -21.44
N GLY A 139 -1.03 -9.73 -21.12
CA GLY A 139 -0.58 -8.36 -21.35
C GLY A 139 0.69 -7.99 -20.60
N MET A 140 0.92 -8.51 -19.38
CA MET A 140 2.21 -8.35 -18.68
C MET A 140 3.35 -9.05 -19.43
N ARG A 141 3.14 -10.26 -19.96
CA ARG A 141 4.15 -10.99 -20.73
C ARG A 141 4.51 -10.29 -22.03
N ASP A 142 3.53 -9.69 -22.71
CA ASP A 142 3.76 -8.96 -23.95
C ASP A 142 4.64 -7.73 -23.71
N ILE A 143 4.36 -6.97 -22.64
CA ILE A 143 5.18 -5.81 -22.25
C ILE A 143 6.57 -6.23 -21.77
N ALA A 144 6.68 -7.31 -20.98
CA ALA A 144 7.97 -7.83 -20.57
C ALA A 144 8.83 -8.29 -21.76
N THR A 145 8.19 -8.92 -22.75
CA THR A 145 8.82 -9.32 -24.03
C THR A 145 9.30 -8.10 -24.81
N LEU A 146 8.49 -7.05 -24.91
CA LEU A 146 8.87 -5.77 -25.53
C LEU A 146 10.11 -5.16 -24.86
N LEU A 147 10.16 -5.19 -23.53
CA LEU A 147 11.29 -4.71 -22.74
C LEU A 147 12.49 -5.67 -22.73
N ALA A 148 12.37 -6.87 -23.30
CA ALA A 148 13.36 -7.96 -23.21
C ALA A 148 13.77 -8.28 -21.76
N VAL A 149 12.80 -8.25 -20.84
CA VAL A 149 12.96 -8.62 -19.44
C VAL A 149 12.13 -9.87 -19.12
N PRO A 150 12.44 -10.62 -18.05
CA PRO A 150 11.56 -11.66 -17.55
C PRO A 150 10.16 -11.09 -17.28
N ALA A 151 9.14 -11.90 -17.50
CA ALA A 151 7.81 -11.54 -17.03
C ALA A 151 7.79 -11.56 -15.49
N PRO A 152 7.15 -10.57 -14.84
CA PRO A 152 7.06 -10.56 -13.40
C PRO A 152 6.30 -11.80 -12.90
N GLU A 153 6.71 -12.28 -11.73
CA GLU A 153 5.95 -13.30 -11.02
C GLU A 153 4.57 -12.76 -10.64
N VAL A 154 3.66 -13.69 -10.39
CA VAL A 154 2.31 -13.36 -9.96
C VAL A 154 2.29 -13.26 -8.44
N PHE A 155 1.75 -12.17 -7.92
CA PHE A 155 1.54 -12.03 -6.48
C PHE A 155 0.36 -12.90 -6.02
N VAL A 156 0.61 -13.76 -5.04
CA VAL A 156 -0.42 -14.54 -4.34
C VAL A 156 -0.23 -14.32 -2.84
N PRO A 157 -1.13 -13.58 -2.17
CA PRO A 157 -1.01 -13.35 -0.75
C PRO A 157 -1.23 -14.64 0.03
N GLN A 158 -0.39 -14.89 1.03
CA GLN A 158 -0.57 -15.99 1.97
C GLN A 158 -1.71 -15.68 2.94
N GLN A 159 -1.83 -14.41 3.37
CA GLN A 159 -2.88 -13.96 4.27
C GLN A 159 -3.46 -12.63 3.79
N LEU A 160 -4.77 -12.58 3.55
CA LEU A 160 -5.44 -11.36 3.10
C LEU A 160 -5.25 -10.18 4.08
N ALA A 161 -5.19 -10.46 5.39
CA ALA A 161 -4.94 -9.45 6.41
C ALA A 161 -3.56 -8.76 6.29
N ASN A 162 -2.58 -9.46 5.72
CA ASN A 162 -1.21 -8.97 5.54
C ASN A 162 -0.90 -8.67 4.07
N ALA A 163 -1.88 -8.73 3.16
CA ALA A 163 -1.66 -8.66 1.72
C ALA A 163 -0.91 -7.39 1.29
N ASN A 164 -1.17 -6.25 1.92
CA ASN A 164 -0.45 -5.00 1.64
C ASN A 164 1.04 -5.12 1.98
N THR A 165 1.37 -5.63 3.18
CA THR A 165 2.76 -5.79 3.63
C THR A 165 3.50 -6.85 2.81
N GLU A 166 2.81 -7.96 2.50
CA GLU A 166 3.34 -9.02 1.64
C GLU A 166 3.59 -8.50 0.21
N PHE A 167 2.72 -7.63 -0.31
CA PHE A 167 2.89 -7.04 -1.64
C PHE A 167 4.12 -6.13 -1.71
N VAL A 168 4.37 -5.33 -0.67
CA VAL A 168 5.60 -4.53 -0.59
C VAL A 168 6.81 -5.45 -0.62
N ALA A 169 6.86 -6.47 0.25
CA ALA A 169 7.97 -7.42 0.26
C ALA A 169 8.15 -8.12 -1.11
N PHE A 170 7.05 -8.45 -1.79
CA PHE A 170 7.07 -9.06 -3.11
C PHE A 170 7.67 -8.15 -4.19
N VAL A 171 7.22 -6.89 -4.28
CA VAL A 171 7.75 -5.91 -5.25
C VAL A 171 9.24 -5.63 -4.98
N GLU A 172 9.61 -5.53 -3.70
CA GLU A 172 10.98 -5.19 -3.31
C GLU A 172 11.96 -6.37 -3.43
N ALA A 173 11.50 -7.60 -3.19
CA ALA A 173 12.32 -8.81 -3.34
C ALA A 173 12.62 -9.13 -4.81
N ASP A 174 11.77 -8.68 -5.74
CA ASP A 174 11.92 -8.90 -7.18
C ASP A 174 12.25 -10.36 -7.54
N ALA A 175 11.40 -11.28 -7.11
CA ALA A 175 11.65 -12.73 -7.20
C ALA A 175 12.01 -13.20 -8.63
N SER A 176 11.37 -12.62 -9.64
CA SER A 176 11.62 -12.85 -11.07
C SER A 176 12.84 -12.12 -11.66
N ARG A 177 13.50 -11.25 -10.88
CA ARG A 177 14.54 -10.30 -11.31
C ARG A 177 14.08 -9.34 -12.40
N THR A 178 12.78 -9.12 -12.53
CA THR A 178 12.21 -8.26 -13.57
C THR A 178 12.67 -6.82 -13.36
N GLY A 179 12.52 -6.28 -12.15
CA GLY A 179 12.97 -4.92 -11.81
C GLY A 179 14.47 -4.74 -12.02
N GLN A 180 15.26 -5.72 -11.57
CA GLN A 180 16.72 -5.73 -11.74
C GLN A 180 17.11 -5.72 -13.23
N GLN A 181 16.42 -6.51 -14.06
CA GLN A 181 16.71 -6.56 -15.50
C GLN A 181 16.23 -5.29 -16.23
N VAL A 182 15.11 -4.69 -15.78
CA VAL A 182 14.67 -3.36 -16.26
C VAL A 182 15.74 -2.32 -15.95
N ALA A 183 16.27 -2.28 -14.72
CA ALA A 183 17.34 -1.36 -14.34
C ALA A 183 18.60 -1.55 -15.19
N ALA A 184 19.02 -2.80 -15.38
CA ALA A 184 20.21 -3.15 -16.12
C ALA A 184 20.14 -2.78 -17.62
N LEU A 185 18.98 -2.94 -18.25
CA LEU A 185 18.81 -2.72 -19.70
C LEU A 185 18.36 -1.29 -20.04
N HIS A 186 17.49 -0.72 -19.20
CA HIS A 186 16.75 0.52 -19.50
C HIS A 186 17.04 1.65 -18.50
N GLY A 187 17.90 1.41 -17.52
CA GLY A 187 18.32 2.39 -16.53
C GLY A 187 17.49 2.38 -15.25
N THR A 188 18.06 3.01 -14.21
CA THR A 188 17.48 3.07 -12.86
C THR A 188 16.11 3.75 -12.83
N GLU A 189 15.90 4.77 -13.68
CA GLU A 189 14.62 5.47 -13.80
C GLU A 189 13.51 4.56 -14.30
N ALA A 190 13.77 3.69 -15.29
CA ALA A 190 12.77 2.74 -15.78
C ALA A 190 12.36 1.73 -14.70
N CYS A 191 13.31 1.25 -13.89
CA CYS A 191 13.00 0.38 -12.75
C CYS A 191 12.19 1.11 -11.67
N THR A 192 12.52 2.38 -11.41
CA THR A 192 11.79 3.23 -10.47
C THR A 192 10.35 3.44 -10.94
N LEU A 193 10.12 3.67 -12.23
CA LEU A 193 8.79 3.77 -12.84
C LEU A 193 8.03 2.44 -12.78
N TYR A 194 8.70 1.30 -12.97
CA TYR A 194 8.11 -0.02 -12.78
C TYR A 194 7.60 -0.22 -11.35
N LYS A 195 8.42 0.09 -10.33
CA LYS A 195 7.99 -0.04 -8.93
C LYS A 195 6.89 0.95 -8.58
N LEU A 196 7.00 2.21 -9.01
CA LEU A 196 5.96 3.22 -8.83
C LEU A 196 4.63 2.76 -9.44
N GLY A 197 4.67 2.21 -10.66
CA GLY A 197 3.52 1.63 -11.33
C GLY A 197 2.90 0.48 -10.53
N ALA A 198 3.71 -0.43 -10.00
CA ALA A 198 3.24 -1.55 -9.18
C ALA A 198 2.48 -1.10 -7.93
N PHE A 199 3.05 -0.16 -7.17
CA PHE A 199 2.37 0.39 -5.99
C PHE A 199 1.11 1.18 -6.38
N TRP A 200 1.15 1.95 -7.46
CA TRP A 200 0.00 2.73 -7.90
C TRP A 200 -1.14 1.85 -8.40
N GLY A 201 -0.86 0.85 -9.24
CA GLY A 201 -1.87 -0.07 -9.78
C GLY A 201 -2.58 -0.87 -8.69
N TYR A 202 -1.84 -1.23 -7.63
CA TYR A 202 -2.43 -1.83 -6.44
C TYR A 202 -3.30 -0.81 -5.69
N ALA A 203 -2.72 0.35 -5.35
CA ALA A 203 -3.41 1.38 -4.57
C ALA A 203 -4.68 1.88 -5.26
N SER A 204 -4.68 2.06 -6.59
CA SER A 204 -5.84 2.58 -7.34
C SER A 204 -7.07 1.68 -7.25
N LEU A 205 -6.88 0.36 -7.09
CA LEU A 205 -8.00 -0.59 -6.99
C LEU A 205 -8.50 -0.77 -5.55
N VAL A 206 -7.63 -0.59 -4.55
CA VAL A 206 -8.03 -0.76 -3.14
C VAL A 206 -8.51 0.56 -2.51
N ARG A 207 -8.01 1.72 -2.97
CA ARG A 207 -8.45 3.06 -2.51
C ARG A 207 -9.98 3.26 -2.49
N PRO A 208 -10.77 2.82 -3.50
CA PRO A 208 -12.24 2.91 -3.45
C PRO A 208 -12.88 2.21 -2.25
N ALA A 209 -12.28 1.10 -1.78
CA ALA A 209 -12.83 0.29 -0.69
C ALA A 209 -12.48 0.84 0.70
N LEU A 210 -11.55 1.78 0.79
CA LEU A 210 -11.04 2.36 2.04
C LEU A 210 -11.42 3.85 2.15
N ALA A 211 -12.71 4.11 2.36
CA ALA A 211 -13.24 5.47 2.51
C ALA A 211 -12.49 6.26 3.60
N GLY A 212 -12.05 7.48 3.26
CA GLY A 212 -11.31 8.36 4.18
C GLY A 212 -9.87 7.91 4.51
N SER A 213 -9.45 6.73 4.05
CA SER A 213 -8.07 6.28 4.19
C SER A 213 -7.17 7.01 3.18
N ARG A 214 -5.99 7.41 3.64
CA ARG A 214 -4.95 7.97 2.76
C ARG A 214 -4.44 6.90 1.80
N ALA A 215 -3.78 7.35 0.74
CA ALA A 215 -3.22 6.49 -0.29
C ALA A 215 -2.47 5.30 0.34
N ILE A 216 -2.91 4.08 0.03
CA ILE A 216 -2.17 2.87 0.35
C ILE A 216 -0.80 3.01 -0.30
N PHE A 217 0.26 2.66 0.44
CA PHE A 217 1.64 2.85 0.00
C PHE A 217 2.04 4.31 -0.25
N ALA A 218 1.44 5.28 0.44
CA ALA A 218 1.79 6.69 0.26
C ALA A 218 3.30 6.96 0.40
N ALA A 219 3.97 6.28 1.34
CA ALA A 219 5.39 6.43 1.58
C ALA A 219 6.22 5.86 0.40
N GLU A 220 5.90 4.66 -0.07
CA GLU A 220 6.54 4.02 -1.22
C GLU A 220 6.28 4.80 -2.52
N LEU A 221 5.02 5.20 -2.77
CA LEU A 221 4.63 6.03 -3.91
C LEU A 221 5.42 7.34 -3.94
N GLN A 222 5.51 8.03 -2.81
CA GLN A 222 6.30 9.24 -2.71
C GLN A 222 7.80 8.98 -2.92
N HIS A 223 8.34 7.93 -2.30
CA HIS A 223 9.74 7.56 -2.45
C HIS A 223 10.11 7.35 -3.90
N TYR A 224 9.36 6.50 -4.61
CA TYR A 224 9.63 6.22 -6.01
C TYR A 224 9.36 7.41 -6.91
N ALA A 225 8.26 8.16 -6.70
CA ALA A 225 7.95 9.34 -7.50
C ALA A 225 9.05 10.41 -7.41
N SER A 226 9.57 10.67 -6.21
CA SER A 226 10.65 11.65 -5.98
C SER A 226 11.99 11.29 -6.65
N ARG A 227 12.17 10.02 -7.03
CA ARG A 227 13.38 9.50 -7.72
C ARG A 227 13.21 9.43 -9.24
N THR A 228 12.04 9.79 -9.76
CA THR A 228 11.79 9.91 -11.20
C THR A 228 11.89 11.37 -11.65
N SER A 229 12.03 11.59 -12.95
CA SER A 229 11.90 12.93 -13.54
C SER A 229 10.45 13.40 -13.68
N LEU A 230 9.47 12.67 -13.11
CA LEU A 230 8.06 13.01 -13.27
C LEU A 230 7.71 14.31 -12.54
N PRO A 231 7.03 15.26 -13.21
CA PRO A 231 6.58 16.47 -12.56
C PRO A 231 5.56 16.16 -11.46
N ALA A 232 5.61 16.93 -10.38
CA ALA A 232 4.75 16.76 -9.21
C ALA A 232 3.25 16.79 -9.54
N SER A 233 2.85 17.49 -10.60
CA SER A 233 1.47 17.50 -11.10
C SER A 233 0.93 16.11 -11.46
N LEU A 234 1.79 15.16 -11.84
CA LEU A 234 1.38 13.82 -12.25
C LEU A 234 1.26 12.85 -11.08
N TRP A 235 2.17 12.93 -10.10
CA TRP A 235 2.21 11.98 -8.99
C TRP A 235 1.57 12.51 -7.70
N ALA A 236 1.48 13.83 -7.49
CA ALA A 236 0.82 14.38 -6.30
C ALA A 236 -0.66 13.95 -6.17
N PRO A 237 -1.46 13.85 -7.25
CA PRO A 237 -2.83 13.31 -7.18
C PRO A 237 -2.88 11.86 -6.68
N MET A 238 -1.84 11.05 -6.94
CA MET A 238 -1.76 9.68 -6.45
C MET A 238 -1.73 9.60 -4.92
N LEU A 239 -1.25 10.66 -4.26
CA LEU A 239 -1.13 10.78 -2.80
C LEU A 239 -2.30 11.54 -2.17
N ALA A 240 -3.12 12.22 -2.96
CA ALA A 240 -4.26 12.97 -2.46
C ALA A 240 -5.26 12.05 -1.76
N ALA A 241 -5.95 12.54 -0.73
CA ALA A 241 -7.04 11.80 -0.12
C ALA A 241 -8.12 11.52 -1.19
N SER A 242 -8.64 10.29 -1.26
CA SER A 242 -9.82 10.04 -2.08
C SER A 242 -10.99 10.84 -1.49
N SER A 243 -11.80 11.46 -2.34
CA SER A 243 -13.07 11.98 -1.87
C SER A 243 -13.89 10.78 -1.39
N ALA A 244 -14.30 10.81 -0.12
CA ALA A 244 -14.82 9.65 0.60
C ALA A 244 -16.16 9.10 0.05
N ASP A 245 -16.71 9.70 -1.01
CA ASP A 245 -17.96 9.31 -1.68
C ASP A 245 -17.83 9.23 -3.22
N ALA A 246 -16.61 9.19 -3.78
CA ALA A 246 -16.44 9.02 -5.22
C ALA A 246 -16.94 7.64 -5.67
N SER A 247 -17.90 7.61 -6.60
CA SER A 247 -18.33 6.36 -7.23
C SER A 247 -17.13 5.65 -7.89
N GLN A 248 -17.19 4.32 -8.02
CA GLN A 248 -16.14 3.53 -8.69
C GLN A 248 -15.79 4.09 -10.08
N GLU A 249 -16.77 4.65 -10.79
CA GLU A 249 -16.58 5.31 -12.09
C GLU A 249 -15.76 6.60 -12.01
N ALA A 250 -15.90 7.39 -10.93
CA ALA A 250 -15.10 8.60 -10.75
C ALA A 250 -13.62 8.26 -10.51
N ILE A 251 -13.35 7.19 -9.75
CA ILE A 251 -11.98 6.74 -9.47
C ILE A 251 -11.36 6.06 -10.70
N ALA A 252 -12.14 5.26 -11.45
CA ALA A 252 -11.70 4.71 -12.71
C ALA A 252 -11.35 5.82 -13.71
N ARG A 253 -12.18 6.87 -13.80
CA ARG A 253 -11.92 8.04 -14.65
C ARG A 253 -10.67 8.81 -14.23
N GLU A 254 -10.45 8.98 -12.93
CA GLU A 254 -9.24 9.61 -12.40
C GLU A 254 -7.98 8.77 -12.70
N THR A 255 -8.05 7.46 -12.52
CA THR A 255 -6.94 6.53 -12.81
C THR A 255 -6.59 6.54 -14.30
N VAL A 256 -7.60 6.51 -15.16
CA VAL A 256 -7.41 6.63 -16.61
C VAL A 256 -6.85 8.00 -16.95
N GLY A 257 -7.35 9.08 -16.34
CA GLY A 257 -6.86 10.44 -16.53
C GLY A 257 -5.39 10.60 -16.15
N ILE A 258 -4.98 10.11 -14.99
CA ILE A 258 -3.58 10.11 -14.53
C ILE A 258 -2.71 9.27 -15.47
N THR A 259 -3.18 8.09 -15.88
CA THR A 259 -2.45 7.23 -16.81
C THR A 259 -2.28 7.87 -18.19
N MET A 260 -3.32 8.53 -18.70
CA MET A 260 -3.29 9.27 -19.96
C MET A 260 -2.35 10.47 -19.87
N GLN A 261 -2.48 11.30 -18.83
CA GLN A 261 -1.58 12.44 -18.60
C GLN A 261 -0.12 12.01 -18.44
N LEU A 262 0.11 10.89 -17.76
CA LEU A 262 1.45 10.33 -17.60
C LEU A 262 1.99 9.80 -18.93
N ASN A 263 1.18 9.08 -19.72
CA ASN A 263 1.58 8.65 -21.05
C ASN A 263 1.89 9.87 -21.93
N ASP A 264 1.04 10.91 -21.93
CA ASP A 264 1.23 12.13 -22.71
C ASP A 264 2.48 12.89 -22.27
N ALA A 265 2.70 13.04 -20.96
CA ALA A 265 3.89 13.70 -20.42
C ALA A 265 5.17 12.92 -20.72
N LEU A 266 5.11 11.59 -20.66
CA LEU A 266 6.20 10.74 -21.13
C LEU A 266 6.40 10.99 -22.65
N LEU A 267 5.35 10.97 -23.46
CA LEU A 267 5.43 11.22 -24.91
C LEU A 267 6.01 12.60 -25.26
N GLN A 268 5.75 13.61 -24.43
CA GLN A 268 6.19 15.00 -24.59
C GLN A 268 7.55 15.29 -23.94
N GLY A 269 8.20 14.29 -23.33
CA GLY A 269 9.49 14.41 -22.66
C GLY A 269 10.65 14.77 -23.59
N ASP A 270 10.66 16.06 -23.97
CA ASP A 270 11.70 16.98 -24.39
C ASP A 270 13.05 16.39 -24.86
N ASP A 271 13.33 16.58 -26.16
CA ASP A 271 14.65 16.59 -26.81
C ASP A 271 15.52 17.79 -26.36
N GLY A 272 15.28 18.30 -25.14
CA GLY A 272 15.78 19.55 -24.61
C GLY A 272 16.61 19.36 -23.35
N ALA A 273 17.77 18.73 -23.46
CA ALA A 273 18.85 18.91 -22.48
C ALA A 273 20.09 19.45 -23.21
N PRO A 274 20.68 20.58 -22.78
CA PRO A 274 21.98 21.04 -23.27
C PRO A 274 23.12 20.10 -22.86
#